data_AF-A0A9N9R9E7-F1
#
_entry.id   AF-A0A9N9R9E7-F1
#
_cell.length_a   1.000
_cell.length_b   1.000
_cell.length_c   1.000
_cell.angle_alpha   90.00
_cell.angle_beta   90.00
_cell.angle_gamma   90.00
#
_symmetry.space_group_name_H-M   'P 1'
#
loop_
_entity.id
_entity.type
_entity.pdbx_description
1 polymer ?
#
loop_
_entity_poly.entity_id
_entity_poly.type
_entity_poly.pdbx_seq_one_letter_code
_entity_poly.pdbx_strand_id
1 'polypeptide(L)'
;MADDEKKRLEEAKKAKQAEIDRKRAEVRKRMEEASKAKKAKKGFMTPERKKKLRLLLRKKAAEELKKEQERKAAERRRIIEERCGKPKNIDDANEDTIRRVCKDYHERIAQLEDEKFDLEYIVKRKDMEISDLNSQVNDLRGKFVKPTLKKVSKYENKFAKLQKKAAEFNFRNQLKVVKKKEFTLEEEDKEAKKAEKADWAIGKK
;
A
#
# COMPACT_ATOMS: atom_id res chain seq x y z
N MET A 1 14.78 -22.06 52.59
CA MET A 1 13.63 -22.34 51.69
C MET A 1 13.32 -21.16 50.77
N ALA A 2 13.00 -19.95 51.27
CA ALA A 2 12.68 -18.80 50.41
C ALA A 2 13.88 -18.24 49.62
N ASP A 3 15.10 -18.32 50.17
CA ASP A 3 16.30 -17.81 49.50
C ASP A 3 16.81 -18.74 48.38
N ASP A 4 16.66 -20.06 48.55
CA ASP A 4 17.01 -21.05 47.52
C ASP A 4 16.07 -20.97 46.31
N GLU A 5 14.78 -20.68 46.55
CA GLU A 5 13.79 -20.47 45.52
C GLU A 5 14.05 -19.18 44.73
N LYS A 6 14.43 -18.08 45.42
CA LYS A 6 14.89 -16.85 44.78
C LYS A 6 16.14 -17.07 43.92
N LYS A 7 17.11 -17.83 44.41
CA LYS A 7 18.36 -18.11 43.69
C LYS A 7 18.12 -18.94 42.42
N ARG A 8 17.24 -19.94 42.48
CA ARG A 8 16.78 -20.70 41.30
C ARG A 8 16.03 -19.83 40.28
N LEU A 9 15.18 -18.92 40.75
CA LEU A 9 14.47 -17.96 39.89
C LEU A 9 15.43 -16.99 39.18
N GLU A 10 16.47 -16.52 39.85
CA GLU A 10 17.50 -15.66 39.23
C GLU A 10 18.37 -16.41 38.22
N GLU A 11 18.81 -17.63 38.53
CA GLU A 11 19.55 -18.46 37.57
C GLU A 11 18.73 -18.79 36.33
N ALA A 12 17.44 -19.09 36.49
CA ALA A 12 16.54 -19.31 35.37
C ALA A 12 16.35 -18.05 34.50
N LYS A 13 16.25 -16.86 35.10
CA LYS A 13 16.20 -15.58 34.38
C LYS A 13 17.51 -15.30 33.64
N LYS A 14 18.66 -15.57 34.27
CA LYS A 14 19.99 -15.39 33.68
C LYS A 14 20.23 -16.34 32.52
N ALA A 15 19.80 -17.61 32.64
CA ALA A 15 19.87 -18.59 31.57
C ALA A 15 18.98 -18.20 30.37
N LYS A 16 17.74 -17.75 30.63
CA LYS A 16 16.84 -17.23 29.58
C LYS A 16 17.43 -15.99 28.90
N GLN A 17 18.01 -15.06 29.66
CA GLN A 17 18.65 -13.87 29.12
C GLN A 17 19.87 -14.22 28.25
N ALA A 18 20.72 -15.15 28.71
CA ALA A 18 21.87 -15.63 27.95
C ALA A 18 21.46 -16.33 26.64
N GLU A 19 20.37 -17.10 26.65
CA GLU A 19 19.83 -17.72 25.44
C GLU A 19 19.29 -16.68 24.45
N ILE A 20 18.57 -15.65 24.94
CA ILE A 20 18.10 -14.53 24.13
C ILE A 20 19.26 -13.76 23.52
N ASP A 21 20.32 -13.50 24.30
CA ASP A 21 21.49 -12.77 23.81
C ASP A 21 22.33 -13.59 22.82
N ARG A 22 22.39 -14.92 22.98
CA ARG A 22 22.95 -15.85 21.97
C ARG A 22 22.16 -15.78 20.66
N LYS A 23 20.83 -15.84 20.72
CA LYS A 23 19.95 -15.73 19.55
C LYS A 23 20.08 -14.35 18.88
N ARG A 24 20.16 -13.27 19.64
CA ARG A 24 20.42 -11.91 19.13
C ARG A 24 21.77 -11.80 18.44
N ALA A 25 22.83 -12.37 19.03
CA ALA A 25 24.17 -12.37 18.43
C ALA A 25 24.21 -13.17 17.12
N GLU A 26 23.54 -14.31 17.07
CA GLU A 26 23.41 -15.13 15.88
C GLU A 26 22.65 -14.40 14.76
N VAL A 27 21.51 -13.77 15.08
CA VAL A 27 20.75 -12.94 14.13
C VAL A 27 21.59 -11.78 13.61
N ARG A 28 22.35 -11.11 14.49
CA ARG A 28 23.27 -10.02 14.08
C ARG A 28 24.37 -10.52 13.16
N LYS A 29 25.02 -11.65 13.49
CA LYS A 29 26.05 -12.28 12.66
C LYS A 29 25.51 -12.65 11.28
N ARG A 30 24.33 -13.26 11.21
CA ARG A 30 23.63 -13.59 9.96
C ARG A 30 23.29 -12.33 9.14
N MET A 31 22.86 -11.26 9.78
CA MET A 31 22.58 -9.98 9.12
C MET A 31 23.84 -9.30 8.59
N GLU A 32 24.96 -9.40 9.32
CA GLU A 32 26.26 -8.88 8.90
C GLU A 32 26.83 -9.69 7.71
N GLU A 33 26.76 -11.02 7.76
CA GLU A 33 27.15 -11.92 6.67
C GLU A 33 26.32 -11.68 5.41
N ALA A 34 24.99 -11.52 5.54
CA ALA A 34 24.12 -11.14 4.43
C ALA A 34 24.47 -9.76 3.84
N SER A 35 24.95 -8.83 4.67
CA SER A 35 25.39 -7.50 4.24
C SER A 35 26.75 -7.53 3.54
N LYS A 36 27.69 -8.38 3.98
CA LYS A 36 28.98 -8.65 3.32
C LYS A 36 28.78 -9.35 1.97
N ALA A 37 27.90 -10.35 1.91
CA ALA A 37 27.55 -11.05 0.67
C ALA A 37 26.93 -10.12 -0.40
N LYS A 38 26.18 -9.08 0.00
CA LYS A 38 25.67 -8.05 -0.93
C LYS A 38 26.76 -7.17 -1.53
N LYS A 39 27.90 -6.99 -0.87
CA LYS A 39 29.05 -6.23 -1.39
C LYS A 39 29.88 -7.03 -2.39
N ALA A 40 29.93 -8.36 -2.24
CA ALA A 40 30.72 -9.25 -3.09
C ALA A 40 30.12 -9.51 -4.49
N LYS A 41 28.79 -9.37 -4.69
CA LYS A 41 28.14 -9.58 -6.00
C LYS A 41 28.26 -8.36 -6.93
N LYS A 42 29.47 -7.91 -7.20
CA LYS A 42 29.81 -6.83 -8.15
C LYS A 42 30.27 -7.46 -9.47
N GLY A 43 29.34 -7.90 -10.33
CA GLY A 43 29.73 -8.49 -11.62
C GLY A 43 28.66 -8.78 -12.67
N PHE A 44 27.38 -8.92 -12.32
CA PHE A 44 26.40 -9.43 -13.30
C PHE A 44 25.59 -8.36 -14.06
N MET A 45 25.57 -7.10 -13.62
CA MET A 45 24.77 -6.03 -14.23
C MET A 45 25.39 -4.65 -14.01
N THR A 46 25.28 -3.75 -14.99
CA THR A 46 25.63 -2.34 -14.79
C THR A 46 24.74 -1.72 -13.69
N PRO A 47 25.28 -0.84 -12.84
CA PRO A 47 24.53 -0.20 -11.75
C PRO A 47 23.26 0.51 -12.25
N GLU A 48 23.30 1.09 -13.45
CA GLU A 48 22.17 1.76 -14.10
C GLU A 48 21.05 0.78 -14.47
N ARG A 49 21.39 -0.36 -15.09
CA ARG A 49 20.40 -1.39 -15.43
C ARG A 49 19.75 -1.97 -14.17
N LYS A 50 20.53 -2.16 -13.10
CA LYS A 50 20.00 -2.61 -11.79
C LYS A 50 19.06 -1.58 -11.15
N LYS A 51 19.35 -0.28 -11.29
CA LYS A 51 18.47 0.80 -10.82
C LYS A 51 17.17 0.84 -11.63
N LYS A 52 17.25 0.76 -12.97
CA LYS A 52 16.09 0.72 -13.87
C LYS A 52 15.20 -0.49 -13.57
N LEU A 53 15.79 -1.68 -13.39
CA LEU A 53 15.04 -2.89 -13.05
C LEU A 53 14.31 -2.78 -11.71
N ARG A 54 14.96 -2.27 -10.66
CA ARG A 54 14.30 -2.02 -9.36
C ARG A 54 13.14 -1.04 -9.46
N LEU A 55 13.27 -0.01 -10.31
CA LEU A 55 12.19 0.93 -10.56
C LEU A 55 11.00 0.22 -11.25
N LEU A 56 11.27 -0.56 -12.29
CA LEU A 56 10.23 -1.33 -13.00
C LEU A 56 9.54 -2.33 -12.08
N LEU A 57 10.28 -3.04 -11.23
CA LEU A 57 9.72 -3.97 -10.26
C LEU A 57 8.79 -3.27 -9.25
N ARG A 58 9.18 -2.10 -8.74
CA ARG A 58 8.31 -1.33 -7.83
C ARG A 58 7.08 -0.76 -8.54
N LYS A 59 7.23 -0.30 -9.79
CA LYS A 59 6.11 0.16 -10.60
C LYS A 59 5.11 -0.97 -10.83
N LYS A 60 5.58 -2.13 -11.28
CA LYS A 60 4.75 -3.33 -11.45
C LYS A 60 4.10 -3.77 -10.13
N ALA A 61 4.85 -3.78 -9.03
CA ALA A 61 4.28 -4.13 -7.73
C ALA A 61 3.19 -3.15 -7.26
N ALA A 62 3.36 -1.85 -7.52
CA ALA A 62 2.35 -0.84 -7.19
C ALA A 62 1.11 -0.96 -8.09
N GLU A 63 1.31 -1.26 -9.38
CA GLU A 63 0.22 -1.50 -10.34
C GLU A 63 -0.58 -2.75 -9.97
N GLU A 64 0.09 -3.87 -9.70
CA GLU A 64 -0.56 -5.12 -9.25
C GLU A 64 -1.30 -4.92 -7.91
N LEU A 65 -0.72 -4.17 -6.96
CA LEU A 65 -1.38 -3.84 -5.70
C LEU A 65 -2.67 -3.04 -5.94
N LYS A 66 -2.66 -2.07 -6.86
CA LYS A 66 -3.85 -1.29 -7.21
C LYS A 66 -4.91 -2.18 -7.88
N LYS A 67 -4.50 -3.04 -8.81
CA LYS A 67 -5.39 -3.99 -9.49
C LYS A 67 -6.03 -4.98 -8.51
N GLU A 68 -5.27 -5.46 -7.53
CA GLU A 68 -5.81 -6.31 -6.47
C GLU A 68 -6.81 -5.58 -5.57
N GLN A 69 -6.53 -4.31 -5.22
CA GLN A 69 -7.47 -3.47 -4.46
C GLN A 69 -8.79 -3.27 -5.23
N GLU A 70 -8.71 -2.98 -6.52
CA GLU A 70 -9.87 -2.84 -7.40
C GLU A 70 -10.66 -4.15 -7.49
N ARG A 71 -9.99 -5.29 -7.68
CA ARG A 71 -10.62 -6.63 -7.67
C ARG A 71 -11.32 -6.91 -6.34
N LYS A 72 -10.66 -6.63 -5.21
CA LYS A 72 -11.24 -6.83 -3.87
C LYS A 72 -12.43 -5.91 -3.62
N ALA A 73 -12.38 -4.67 -4.11
CA ALA A 73 -13.49 -3.73 -4.01
C ALA A 73 -14.68 -4.15 -4.88
N ALA A 74 -14.43 -4.64 -6.10
CA ALA A 74 -15.46 -5.18 -6.98
C ALA A 74 -16.12 -6.43 -6.36
N GLU A 75 -15.33 -7.37 -5.85
CA GLU A 75 -15.86 -8.56 -5.17
C GLU A 75 -16.65 -8.19 -3.91
N ARG A 76 -16.18 -7.20 -3.13
CA ARG A 76 -16.95 -6.67 -1.99
C ARG A 76 -18.31 -6.13 -2.43
N ARG A 77 -18.39 -5.40 -3.55
CA ARG A 77 -19.65 -4.89 -4.09
C ARG A 77 -20.58 -6.03 -4.51
N ARG A 78 -20.07 -7.02 -5.24
CA ARG A 78 -20.81 -8.21 -5.66
C ARG A 78 -21.38 -8.97 -4.47
N ILE A 79 -20.59 -9.21 -3.43
CA ILE A 79 -21.04 -9.91 -2.21
C ILE A 79 -22.12 -9.11 -1.48
N ILE A 80 -21.99 -7.79 -1.41
CA ILE A 80 -23.02 -6.93 -0.80
C ILE A 80 -24.32 -7.01 -1.59
N GLU A 81 -24.27 -6.95 -2.91
CA GLU A 81 -25.44 -7.06 -3.78
C GLU A 81 -26.13 -8.42 -3.62
N GLU A 82 -25.35 -9.51 -3.58
CA GLU A 82 -25.85 -10.87 -3.36
C GLU A 82 -26.50 -11.03 -1.98
N ARG A 83 -25.88 -10.49 -0.91
CA ARG A 83 -26.36 -10.64 0.47
C ARG A 83 -27.54 -9.73 0.82
N CYS A 84 -27.54 -8.50 0.33
CA CYS A 84 -28.59 -7.52 0.62
C CYS A 84 -29.78 -7.67 -0.32
N GLY A 85 -29.58 -8.23 -1.52
CA GLY A 85 -30.64 -8.46 -2.49
C GLY A 85 -31.34 -7.17 -2.93
N LYS A 86 -32.59 -7.32 -3.38
CA LYS A 86 -33.44 -6.19 -3.74
C LYS A 86 -34.19 -5.64 -2.52
N PRO A 87 -34.41 -4.33 -2.44
CA PRO A 87 -35.25 -3.76 -1.39
C PRO A 87 -36.65 -4.39 -1.46
N LYS A 88 -37.21 -4.74 -0.29
CA LYS A 88 -38.59 -5.21 -0.18
C LYS A 88 -39.54 -4.11 -0.67
N ASN A 89 -40.58 -4.46 -1.43
CA ASN A 89 -41.59 -3.49 -1.91
C ASN A 89 -42.47 -3.05 -0.73
N ILE A 90 -42.47 -1.74 -0.45
CA ILE A 90 -43.23 -1.12 0.65
C ILE A 90 -44.39 -0.27 0.08
N ASP A 91 -44.28 0.19 -1.16
CA ASP A 91 -45.22 1.15 -1.75
C ASP A 91 -46.61 0.53 -2.04
N ASP A 92 -46.63 -0.75 -2.42
CA ASP A 92 -47.87 -1.50 -2.70
C ASP A 92 -48.29 -2.43 -1.54
N ALA A 93 -47.65 -2.32 -0.37
CA ALA A 93 -47.80 -3.29 0.72
C ALA A 93 -48.90 -2.90 1.72
N ASN A 94 -49.70 -3.89 2.16
CA ASN A 94 -50.66 -3.72 3.25
C ASN A 94 -49.96 -3.52 4.62
N GLU A 95 -50.65 -2.93 5.60
CA GLU A 95 -50.10 -2.62 6.93
C GLU A 95 -49.52 -3.86 7.64
N ASP A 96 -50.22 -4.99 7.59
CA ASP A 96 -49.73 -6.25 8.17
C ASP A 96 -48.44 -6.74 7.52
N THR A 97 -48.32 -6.58 6.20
CA THR A 97 -47.12 -6.92 5.44
C THR A 97 -45.95 -6.02 5.86
N ILE A 98 -46.18 -4.72 6.02
CA ILE A 98 -45.16 -3.76 6.48
C ILE A 98 -44.69 -4.14 7.90
N ARG A 99 -45.62 -4.43 8.81
CA ARG A 99 -45.30 -4.83 10.19
C ARG A 99 -44.46 -6.10 10.25
N ARG A 100 -44.77 -7.11 9.42
CA ARG A 100 -43.96 -8.33 9.29
C ARG A 100 -42.56 -8.02 8.77
N VAL A 101 -42.46 -7.22 7.71
CA VAL A 101 -41.17 -6.83 7.12
C VAL A 101 -40.26 -6.12 8.13
N CYS A 102 -40.80 -5.24 8.97
CA CYS A 102 -40.04 -4.59 10.04
C CYS A 102 -39.49 -5.59 11.06
N LYS A 103 -40.30 -6.59 11.46
CA LYS A 103 -39.87 -7.64 12.39
C LYS A 103 -38.77 -8.51 11.78
N ASP A 104 -38.93 -8.95 10.54
CA ASP A 104 -37.93 -9.76 9.82
C ASP A 104 -36.57 -9.02 9.75
N TYR A 105 -36.60 -7.72 9.42
CA TYR A 105 -35.37 -6.93 9.37
C TYR A 105 -34.73 -6.77 10.74
N HIS A 106 -35.53 -6.57 11.78
CA HIS A 106 -35.01 -6.46 13.14
C HIS A 106 -34.31 -7.75 13.60
N GLU A 107 -34.95 -8.91 13.38
CA GLU A 107 -34.36 -10.22 13.68
C GLU A 107 -33.08 -10.46 12.86
N ARG A 108 -33.10 -10.10 11.58
CA ARG A 108 -31.92 -10.24 10.71
C ARG A 108 -30.77 -9.35 11.15
N ILE A 109 -31.05 -8.12 11.57
CA ILE A 109 -30.03 -7.19 12.09
C ILE A 109 -29.41 -7.76 13.36
N ALA A 110 -30.22 -8.25 14.30
CA ALA A 110 -29.71 -8.84 15.54
C ALA A 110 -28.75 -10.02 15.28
N GLN A 111 -29.10 -10.92 14.36
CA GLN A 111 -28.22 -12.03 13.95
C GLN A 111 -26.91 -11.53 13.31
N LEU A 112 -26.99 -10.54 12.42
CA LEU A 112 -25.82 -9.97 11.75
C LEU A 112 -24.90 -9.23 12.73
N GLU A 113 -25.46 -8.59 13.76
CA GLU A 113 -24.68 -7.94 14.82
C GLU A 113 -23.91 -8.95 15.66
N ASP A 114 -24.51 -10.10 15.98
CA ASP A 114 -23.85 -11.21 16.68
C ASP A 114 -22.68 -11.78 15.84
N GLU A 115 -22.94 -12.13 14.57
CA GLU A 115 -21.90 -12.61 13.66
C GLU A 115 -20.77 -11.58 13.47
N LYS A 116 -21.12 -10.30 13.40
CA LYS A 116 -20.13 -9.20 13.29
C LYS A 116 -19.26 -9.13 14.53
N PHE A 117 -19.84 -9.24 15.72
CA PHE A 117 -19.11 -9.17 16.97
C PHE A 117 -18.05 -10.28 17.07
N ASP A 118 -18.41 -11.51 16.72
CA ASP A 118 -17.49 -12.65 16.71
C ASP A 118 -16.32 -12.42 15.75
N LEU A 119 -16.61 -11.95 14.53
CA LEU A 119 -15.58 -11.63 13.54
C LEU A 119 -14.65 -10.50 14.01
N GLU A 120 -15.20 -9.42 14.58
CA GLU A 120 -14.42 -8.31 15.12
C GLU A 120 -13.52 -8.76 16.27
N TYR A 121 -14.03 -9.62 17.16
CA TYR A 121 -13.24 -10.18 18.26
C TYR A 121 -12.07 -11.03 17.76
N ILE A 122 -12.30 -11.90 16.76
CA ILE A 122 -11.24 -12.70 16.14
C ILE A 122 -10.17 -11.80 15.49
N VAL A 123 -10.58 -10.78 14.73
CA VAL A 123 -9.67 -9.82 14.11
C VAL A 123 -8.83 -9.11 15.17
N LYS A 124 -9.46 -8.60 16.24
CA LYS A 124 -8.77 -7.94 17.34
C LYS A 124 -7.75 -8.84 18.03
N ARG A 125 -8.08 -10.12 18.24
CA ARG A 125 -7.14 -11.11 18.77
C ARG A 125 -5.94 -11.32 17.85
N LYS A 126 -6.18 -11.40 16.54
CA LYS A 126 -5.11 -11.54 15.55
C LYS A 126 -4.23 -10.30 15.45
N ASP A 127 -4.80 -9.11 15.57
CA ASP A 127 -4.02 -7.87 15.61
C ASP A 127 -3.10 -7.81 16.85
N MET A 128 -3.59 -8.26 18.01
CA MET A 128 -2.76 -8.37 19.21
C MET A 128 -1.62 -9.37 19.02
N GLU A 129 -1.91 -10.54 18.43
CA GLU A 129 -0.90 -11.56 18.12
C GLU A 129 0.17 -11.03 17.14
N ILE A 130 -0.24 -10.32 16.09
CA ILE A 130 0.68 -9.69 15.12
C ILE A 130 1.55 -8.63 15.81
N SER A 131 0.96 -7.81 16.69
CA SER A 131 1.69 -6.79 17.45
C SER A 131 2.77 -7.41 18.34
N ASP A 132 2.42 -8.47 19.07
CA ASP A 132 3.36 -9.19 19.93
C ASP A 132 4.48 -9.84 19.11
N LEU A 133 4.14 -10.56 18.04
CA LEU A 133 5.14 -11.16 17.14
C LEU A 133 6.06 -10.11 16.51
N ASN A 134 5.52 -8.94 16.11
CA ASN A 134 6.31 -7.84 15.57
C ASN A 134 7.26 -7.27 16.63
N SER A 135 6.81 -7.13 17.88
CA SER A 135 7.66 -6.74 19.01
C SER A 135 8.81 -7.72 19.22
N GLN A 136 8.52 -9.03 19.27
CA GLN A 136 9.51 -10.10 19.43
C GLN A 136 10.55 -10.09 18.31
N VAL A 137 10.12 -9.93 17.05
CA VAL A 137 11.02 -9.82 15.89
C VAL A 137 11.93 -8.60 15.99
N ASN A 138 11.41 -7.46 16.45
CA ASN A 138 12.20 -6.24 16.63
C ASN A 138 13.23 -6.39 17.76
N ASP A 139 12.87 -7.03 18.87
CA ASP A 139 13.78 -7.29 19.99
C ASP A 139 14.89 -8.28 19.62
N LEU A 140 14.61 -9.26 18.75
CA LEU A 140 15.62 -10.18 18.21
C LEU A 140 16.56 -9.52 17.21
N ARG A 141 16.03 -8.65 16.33
CA ARG A 141 16.84 -7.86 15.39
C ARG A 141 17.67 -6.78 16.09
N GLY A 142 17.30 -6.45 17.33
CA GLY A 142 17.90 -5.43 18.17
C GLY A 142 17.14 -4.12 18.04
N LYS A 143 16.60 -3.64 19.16
CA LYS A 143 15.89 -2.35 19.31
C LYS A 143 16.66 -1.15 18.74
N PHE A 144 17.98 -1.26 18.63
CA PHE A 144 18.89 -0.26 18.09
C PHE A 144 19.74 -0.85 16.95
N VAL A 145 19.11 -1.24 15.83
CA VAL A 145 19.87 -1.34 14.56
C VAL A 145 20.31 0.07 14.20
N LYS A 146 21.52 0.47 14.61
CA LYS A 146 22.08 1.81 14.33
C LYS A 146 21.96 2.07 12.83
N PRO A 147 21.07 2.97 12.39
CA PRO A 147 20.98 3.29 10.97
C PRO A 147 22.32 3.86 10.57
N THR A 148 22.93 3.35 9.48
CA THR A 148 24.17 3.92 8.98
C THR A 148 23.87 5.37 8.59
N LEU A 149 24.36 6.32 9.39
CA LEU A 149 24.17 7.75 9.15
C LEU A 149 24.77 8.09 7.79
N LYS A 150 23.92 8.32 6.80
CA LYS A 150 24.36 8.89 5.52
C LYS A 150 24.40 10.39 5.67
N LYS A 151 25.48 11.03 5.22
CA LYS A 151 25.53 12.48 5.06
C LYS A 151 24.50 12.86 4.01
N VAL A 152 23.35 13.35 4.45
CA VAL A 152 22.29 13.87 3.57
C VAL A 152 22.32 15.39 3.71
N SER A 153 22.73 16.09 2.64
CA SER A 153 22.61 17.55 2.60
C SER A 153 21.11 17.92 2.57
N LYS A 154 20.67 18.76 3.51
CA LYS A 154 19.27 19.22 3.62
C LYS A 154 18.75 19.88 2.34
N TYR A 155 19.64 20.43 1.51
CA TYR A 155 19.31 21.24 0.33
C TYR A 155 19.54 20.53 -1.01
N GLU A 156 20.31 19.45 -1.05
CA GLU A 156 20.69 18.78 -2.31
C GLU A 156 19.46 18.19 -3.05
N ASN A 157 18.50 17.64 -2.29
CA ASN A 157 17.23 17.16 -2.87
C ASN A 157 16.29 18.31 -3.30
N LYS A 158 16.38 19.49 -2.68
CA LYS A 158 15.61 20.68 -3.09
C LYS A 158 16.22 21.32 -4.33
N PHE A 159 17.55 21.40 -4.41
CA PHE A 159 18.28 21.92 -5.57
C PHE A 159 18.13 21.04 -6.80
N ALA A 160 18.21 19.70 -6.64
CA ALA A 160 17.96 18.76 -7.73
C ALA A 160 16.51 18.83 -8.27
N LYS A 161 15.52 19.14 -7.41
CA LYS A 161 14.13 19.39 -7.85
C LYS A 161 14.01 20.72 -8.60
N LEU A 162 14.69 21.77 -8.15
CA LEU A 162 14.73 23.05 -8.85
C LEU A 162 15.39 22.92 -10.23
N GLN A 163 16.52 22.22 -10.32
CA GLN A 163 17.21 21.98 -11.59
C GLN A 163 16.40 21.12 -12.55
N LYS A 164 15.66 20.10 -12.07
CA LYS A 164 14.76 19.33 -12.94
C LYS A 164 13.60 20.14 -13.47
N LYS A 165 12.95 20.96 -12.64
CA LYS A 165 11.89 21.87 -13.09
C LYS A 165 12.43 22.92 -14.06
N ALA A 166 13.61 23.48 -13.80
CA ALA A 166 14.26 24.42 -14.70
C ALA A 166 14.69 23.77 -16.02
N ALA A 167 15.17 22.53 -15.99
CA ALA A 167 15.53 21.78 -17.19
C ALA A 167 14.29 21.35 -18.00
N GLU A 168 13.22 20.87 -17.36
CA GLU A 168 11.93 20.58 -18.04
C GLU A 168 11.31 21.84 -18.65
N PHE A 169 11.39 22.98 -17.94
CA PHE A 169 10.90 24.27 -18.45
C PHE A 169 11.74 24.78 -19.63
N ASN A 170 13.08 24.73 -19.53
CA ASN A 170 13.96 25.19 -20.61
C ASN A 170 13.93 24.27 -21.83
N PHE A 171 13.91 22.94 -21.67
CA PHE A 171 13.94 22.01 -22.80
C PHE A 171 12.60 22.00 -23.57
N ARG A 172 11.46 22.13 -22.87
CA ARG A 172 10.14 22.20 -23.53
C ARG A 172 9.90 23.55 -24.20
N ASN A 173 10.36 24.66 -23.62
CA ASN A 173 10.21 25.99 -24.24
C ASN A 173 11.22 26.28 -25.38
N GLN A 174 12.42 25.68 -25.37
CA GLN A 174 13.41 25.88 -26.43
C GLN A 174 13.23 24.95 -27.64
N LEU A 175 12.45 23.88 -27.51
CA LEU A 175 12.08 23.06 -28.66
C LEU A 175 11.01 23.80 -29.46
N LYS A 176 11.39 24.35 -30.62
CA LYS A 176 10.42 24.69 -31.68
C LYS A 176 9.70 23.39 -32.06
N VAL A 177 8.47 23.19 -31.60
CA VAL A 177 7.60 22.15 -32.13
C VAL A 177 7.39 22.48 -33.60
N VAL A 178 8.06 21.74 -34.48
CA VAL A 178 7.83 21.83 -35.92
C VAL A 178 6.41 21.31 -36.14
N LYS A 179 5.48 22.23 -36.43
CA LYS A 179 4.11 21.90 -36.88
C LYS A 179 4.17 21.30 -38.28
N LYS A 180 4.79 20.13 -38.44
CA LYS A 180 4.58 19.25 -39.60
C LYS A 180 3.44 18.31 -39.21
N LYS A 181 2.30 18.47 -39.88
CA LYS A 181 1.06 17.69 -39.69
C LYS A 181 1.17 16.21 -40.09
N GLU A 182 2.38 15.70 -40.38
CA GLU A 182 2.58 14.34 -40.92
C GLU A 182 3.05 13.30 -39.88
N PHE A 183 3.25 13.68 -38.61
CA PHE A 183 3.75 12.75 -37.57
C PHE A 183 2.95 12.75 -36.26
N THR A 184 1.76 13.33 -36.22
CA THR A 184 0.79 13.09 -35.13
C THR A 184 0.04 11.80 -35.45
N LEU A 185 0.27 10.77 -34.63
CA LEU A 185 -0.47 9.51 -34.65
C LEU A 185 -1.97 9.80 -34.73
N GLU A 186 -2.60 9.29 -35.78
CA GLU A 186 -4.01 9.46 -36.15
C GLU A 186 -4.95 8.63 -35.25
N GLU A 187 -4.66 8.54 -33.95
CA GLU A 187 -5.48 7.80 -32.97
C GLU A 187 -6.14 8.69 -31.90
N GLU A 188 -5.95 10.02 -31.95
CA GLU A 188 -6.62 10.99 -31.05
C GLU A 188 -7.49 12.02 -31.79
N ASP A 189 -7.93 11.73 -33.03
CA ASP A 189 -8.78 12.64 -33.82
C ASP A 189 -10.18 12.05 -34.11
N LYS A 190 -10.77 11.43 -33.07
CA LYS A 190 -12.22 11.20 -32.98
C LYS A 190 -12.81 11.96 -31.79
N GLU A 191 -12.66 13.28 -31.79
CA GLU A 191 -13.51 14.12 -30.96
C GLU A 191 -14.01 15.33 -31.77
N ALA A 192 -15.24 15.18 -32.26
CA ALA A 192 -16.18 16.23 -32.65
C ALA A 192 -15.60 17.46 -33.39
N LYS A 193 -15.55 17.38 -34.73
CA LYS A 193 -15.78 18.54 -35.59
C LYS A 193 -17.18 19.10 -35.32
N LYS A 194 -17.34 19.90 -34.27
CA LYS A 194 -18.44 20.88 -34.19
C LYS A 194 -18.04 22.06 -35.05
N ALA A 195 -18.80 22.24 -36.11
CA ALA A 195 -18.68 23.32 -37.07
C ALA A 195 -18.72 24.68 -36.37
N GLU A 196 -17.57 25.35 -36.32
CA GLU A 196 -17.49 26.80 -36.14
C GLU A 196 -17.18 27.39 -37.52
N LYS A 197 -18.22 27.93 -38.16
CA LYS A 197 -18.11 28.63 -39.45
C LYS A 197 -17.17 29.82 -39.25
N ALA A 198 -16.23 29.98 -40.18
CA ALA A 198 -15.23 31.05 -40.16
C ALA A 198 -15.89 32.44 -40.20
N ASP A 199 -15.35 33.34 -39.37
CA ASP A 199 -15.85 34.69 -39.03
C ASP A 199 -15.79 35.73 -40.17
N TRP A 200 -15.55 35.30 -41.40
CA TRP A 200 -15.65 36.16 -42.60
C TRP A 200 -16.97 35.96 -43.36
N ALA A 201 -17.81 35.03 -42.91
CA ALA A 201 -19.10 34.71 -43.53
C ALA A 201 -20.31 35.47 -42.94
N ILE A 202 -20.09 36.43 -42.03
CA ILE A 202 -21.15 37.30 -41.48
C ILE A 202 -20.92 38.70 -42.05
N GLY A 203 -21.77 39.06 -43.02
CA GLY A 203 -21.66 40.29 -43.79
C GLY A 203 -21.79 41.57 -42.97
N LYS A 204 -21.08 42.61 -43.43
CA LYS A 204 -21.07 43.99 -42.94
C LYS A 204 -22.49 44.54 -42.68
N LYS A 205 -22.64 45.19 -41.52
CA LYS A 205 -23.39 46.45 -41.38
C LYS A 205 -22.68 47.32 -40.37
#